data_AF-A0A3F3PHP3-F1
#
_entry.id   AF-A0A3F3PHP3-F1
#
_cell.length_a   1.000
_cell.length_b   1.000
_cell.length_c   1.000
_cell.angle_alpha   90.00
_cell.angle_beta   90.00
_cell.angle_gamma   90.00
#
_symmetry.space_group_name_H-M   'P 1'
#
loop_
_entity.id
_entity.type
_entity.pdbx_description
1 polymer ?
#
loop_
_entity_poly.entity_id
_entity_poly.type
_entity_poly.pdbx_seq_one_letter_code
_entity_poly.pdbx_strand_id
1 'polypeptide(L)'
;MWTAQWISALERSVEILPHPPLVPYDTPTMDFDAQISYRDGLMLGLIHLFGISYFVCFVVSFFLYHFPKSPGAILKAQVVTFYSMGVLLWELSSLTCTMALIYTTAVPSIAAAHRQQSYLRSVYLSGLTSLAIGKISTILAQTSDSSMARSSFHWDCLWLGFWALVPSVHALQTQESPPPLTVNLVRIATWSLLAAAGCAAQVPERLELVGNWHPSLYAMHLVLVWSSISYAQGVWDMTL
;
A
#
# COMPACT_ATOMS: atom_id res chain seq x y z
N MET A 1 -5.68 -9.73 -21.18
CA MET A 1 -5.48 -8.46 -21.92
C MET A 1 -5.07 -7.29 -21.02
N TRP A 2 -5.44 -7.29 -19.73
CA TRP A 2 -5.07 -6.26 -18.75
C TRP A 2 -3.71 -6.45 -18.07
N THR A 3 -2.90 -7.43 -18.44
CA THR A 3 -1.59 -7.71 -17.81
C THR A 3 -0.41 -7.20 -18.66
N ALA A 4 -0.55 -7.22 -20.00
CA ALA A 4 0.48 -6.75 -20.93
C ALA A 4 0.68 -5.23 -20.91
N GLN A 5 -0.39 -4.47 -20.66
CA GLN A 5 -0.34 -3.00 -20.60
C GLN A 5 0.41 -2.49 -19.36
N TRP A 6 0.48 -3.29 -18.29
CA TRP A 6 1.16 -2.93 -17.04
C TRP A 6 2.65 -3.25 -17.04
N ILE A 7 3.04 -4.34 -17.72
CA ILE A 7 4.45 -4.65 -17.98
C ILE A 7 5.10 -3.51 -18.80
N SER A 8 4.39 -2.99 -19.81
CA SER A 8 4.85 -1.85 -20.62
C SER A 8 4.98 -0.51 -19.87
N ALA A 9 4.32 -0.37 -18.72
CA ALA A 9 4.43 0.80 -17.86
C ALA A 9 5.60 0.66 -16.87
N LEU A 10 5.95 -0.58 -16.51
CA LEU A 10 7.13 -0.92 -15.72
C LEU A 10 8.41 -0.81 -16.58
N GLU A 11 8.39 -1.28 -17.83
CA GLU A 11 9.49 -1.16 -18.81
C GLU A 11 9.92 0.29 -19.06
N ARG A 12 8.94 1.20 -19.23
CA ARG A 12 9.20 2.64 -19.39
C ARG A 12 9.81 3.32 -18.15
N SER A 13 9.88 2.62 -17.02
CA SER A 13 10.49 3.12 -15.78
C SER A 13 11.98 2.74 -15.68
N VAL A 14 12.44 1.80 -16.50
CA VAL A 14 13.80 1.24 -16.47
C VAL A 14 14.70 1.82 -17.58
N GLU A 15 14.13 2.38 -18.66
CA GLU A 15 14.84 2.96 -19.82
C GLU A 15 15.61 4.28 -19.57
N ILE A 16 16.07 4.56 -18.35
CA ILE A 16 16.95 5.70 -18.06
C ILE A 16 18.42 5.25 -18.11
N LEU A 17 18.91 4.86 -19.28
CA LEU A 17 20.35 4.80 -19.56
C LEU A 17 20.60 5.10 -21.07
N PRO A 18 21.66 5.85 -21.45
CA PRO A 18 21.86 6.24 -22.83
C PRO A 18 22.30 5.06 -23.69
N HIS A 19 21.61 4.85 -24.81
CA HIS A 19 21.96 3.83 -25.81
C HIS A 19 23.34 4.08 -26.45
N PRO A 20 24.22 3.08 -26.55
CA PRO A 20 25.34 3.10 -27.49
C PRO A 20 24.85 2.77 -28.92
N PRO A 21 25.58 3.19 -29.97
CA PRO A 21 25.10 3.09 -31.35
C PRO A 21 25.03 1.65 -31.86
N LEU A 22 24.03 1.43 -32.71
CA LEU A 22 23.60 0.16 -33.28
C LEU A 22 24.68 -0.55 -34.12
N VAL A 23 24.92 -1.82 -33.82
CA VAL A 23 25.58 -2.79 -34.71
C VAL A 23 24.54 -3.87 -35.04
N PRO A 24 24.30 -4.21 -36.33
CA PRO A 24 23.31 -5.22 -36.67
C PRO A 24 23.95 -6.62 -36.67
N TYR A 25 23.41 -7.55 -35.89
CA TYR A 25 23.57 -8.97 -36.15
C TYR A 25 22.31 -9.73 -35.70
N ASP A 26 21.66 -10.37 -36.68
CA ASP A 26 20.51 -11.24 -36.52
C ASP A 26 20.91 -12.54 -35.79
N THR A 27 20.45 -12.68 -34.55
CA THR A 27 20.27 -13.96 -33.87
C THR A 27 18.92 -13.92 -33.14
N PRO A 28 18.12 -15.00 -33.12
CA PRO A 28 16.88 -15.03 -32.35
C PRO A 28 17.23 -15.24 -30.87
N THR A 29 17.84 -14.24 -30.27
CA THR A 29 17.92 -14.09 -28.82
C THR A 29 16.52 -13.78 -28.36
N MET A 30 15.90 -14.70 -27.63
CA MET A 30 14.79 -14.32 -26.76
C MET A 30 15.26 -13.12 -25.95
N ASP A 31 14.55 -12.01 -26.11
CA ASP A 31 14.95 -10.70 -25.61
C ASP A 31 15.22 -10.79 -24.10
N PHE A 32 16.49 -10.64 -23.71
CA PHE A 32 16.93 -10.79 -22.31
C PHE A 32 16.15 -9.84 -21.38
N ASP A 33 15.74 -8.69 -21.90
CA ASP A 33 14.92 -7.72 -21.21
C ASP A 33 13.51 -8.24 -20.93
N ALA A 34 12.91 -8.97 -21.89
CA ALA A 34 11.62 -9.62 -21.71
C ALA A 34 11.66 -10.75 -20.65
N GLN A 35 12.79 -11.47 -20.54
CA GLN A 35 12.98 -12.50 -19.52
C GLN A 35 13.15 -11.91 -18.12
N ILE A 36 13.88 -10.80 -17.98
CA ILE A 36 14.04 -10.07 -16.72
C ILE A 36 12.69 -9.50 -16.28
N SER A 37 11.97 -8.86 -17.21
CA SER A 37 10.62 -8.30 -17.01
C SER A 37 9.61 -9.37 -16.55
N TYR A 38 9.62 -10.55 -17.19
CA TYR A 38 8.75 -11.67 -16.78
C TYR A 38 9.05 -12.17 -15.37
N ARG A 39 10.34 -12.37 -15.03
CA ARG A 39 10.75 -12.86 -13.71
C ARG A 39 10.38 -11.90 -12.60
N ASP A 40 10.59 -10.60 -12.81
CA ASP A 40 10.29 -9.57 -11.81
C ASP A 40 8.78 -9.45 -11.60
N GLY A 41 8.01 -9.51 -12.69
CA GLY A 41 6.55 -9.59 -12.65
C GLY A 41 6.05 -10.86 -11.94
N LEU A 42 6.71 -12.01 -12.14
CA LEU A 42 6.38 -13.26 -11.46
C LEU A 42 6.62 -13.16 -9.94
N MET A 43 7.77 -12.67 -9.51
CA MET A 43 8.09 -12.51 -8.08
C MET A 43 7.11 -11.56 -7.40
N LEU A 44 6.83 -10.42 -8.04
CA LEU A 44 5.86 -9.46 -7.54
C LEU A 44 4.45 -10.05 -7.50
N GLY A 45 4.05 -10.78 -8.55
CA GLY A 45 2.79 -11.48 -8.63
C GLY A 45 2.61 -12.52 -7.52
N LEU A 46 3.66 -13.26 -7.16
CA LEU A 46 3.62 -14.23 -6.05
C LEU A 46 3.43 -13.56 -4.68
N ILE A 47 4.12 -12.43 -4.44
CA ILE A 47 3.98 -11.66 -3.20
C ILE A 47 2.54 -11.17 -3.03
N HIS A 48 1.96 -10.58 -4.09
CA HIS A 48 0.59 -10.08 -4.07
C HIS A 48 -0.43 -11.23 -4.02
N LEU A 49 -0.20 -12.34 -4.72
CA LEU A 49 -1.07 -13.51 -4.65
C LEU A 49 -1.14 -14.06 -3.22
N PHE A 50 -0.01 -14.08 -2.50
CA PHE A 50 0.03 -14.44 -1.10
C PHE A 50 -0.80 -13.48 -0.23
N GLY A 51 -0.64 -12.17 -0.42
CA GLY A 51 -1.43 -11.13 0.27
C GLY A 51 -2.93 -11.26 0.02
N ILE A 52 -3.35 -11.38 -1.23
CA ILE A 52 -4.76 -11.59 -1.63
C ILE A 52 -5.32 -12.84 -0.96
N SER A 53 -4.60 -13.96 -1.05
CA SER A 53 -5.06 -15.24 -0.49
C SER A 53 -5.30 -15.13 1.01
N TYR A 54 -4.38 -14.46 1.73
CA TYR A 54 -4.56 -14.19 3.16
C TYR A 54 -5.81 -13.34 3.42
N PHE A 55 -5.97 -12.20 2.73
CA PHE A 55 -7.06 -11.27 2.99
C PHE A 55 -8.43 -11.83 2.61
N VAL A 56 -8.53 -12.65 1.55
CA VAL A 56 -9.76 -13.38 1.23
C VAL A 56 -10.12 -14.34 2.37
N CYS A 57 -9.16 -15.14 2.86
CA CYS A 57 -9.37 -16.03 4.00
C CYS A 57 -9.74 -15.26 5.27
N PHE A 58 -9.10 -14.13 5.53
CA PHE A 58 -9.37 -13.25 6.66
C PHE A 58 -10.81 -12.71 6.62
N VAL A 59 -11.25 -12.17 5.48
CA VAL A 59 -12.62 -11.63 5.30
C VAL A 59 -13.66 -12.73 5.43
N VAL A 60 -13.45 -13.88 4.78
CA VAL A 60 -14.36 -15.03 4.89
C VAL A 60 -14.45 -15.50 6.35
N SER A 61 -13.32 -15.63 7.04
CA SER A 61 -13.30 -16.02 8.46
C SER A 61 -14.01 -14.99 9.34
N PHE A 62 -13.83 -13.69 9.05
CA PHE A 62 -14.51 -12.62 9.78
C PHE A 62 -16.03 -12.74 9.67
N PHE A 63 -16.55 -12.91 8.46
CA PHE A 63 -17.99 -13.03 8.25
C PHE A 63 -18.58 -14.34 8.79
N LEU A 64 -17.83 -15.45 8.74
CA LEU A 64 -18.30 -16.72 9.27
C LEU A 64 -18.38 -16.75 10.80
N TYR A 65 -17.39 -16.17 11.49
CA TYR A 65 -17.27 -16.32 12.95
C TYR A 65 -17.64 -15.08 13.75
N HIS A 66 -17.53 -13.88 13.18
CA HIS A 66 -17.68 -12.60 13.88
C HIS A 66 -18.76 -11.70 13.26
N PHE A 67 -19.72 -12.28 12.54
CA PHE A 67 -20.86 -11.54 12.02
C PHE A 67 -21.54 -10.72 13.14
N PRO A 68 -21.85 -9.43 12.92
CA PRO A 68 -22.35 -8.55 13.98
C PRO A 68 -23.70 -9.05 14.52
N LYS A 69 -23.73 -9.38 15.82
CA LYS A 69 -24.94 -9.86 16.52
C LYS A 69 -25.65 -8.75 17.31
N SER A 70 -25.08 -7.55 17.38
CA SER A 70 -25.64 -6.42 18.10
C SER A 70 -25.42 -5.11 17.34
N PRO A 71 -26.26 -4.07 17.57
CA PRO A 71 -26.08 -2.77 16.92
C PRO A 71 -24.70 -2.15 17.15
N GLY A 72 -24.12 -2.34 18.34
CA GLY A 72 -22.78 -1.86 18.67
C GLY A 72 -21.65 -2.59 17.92
N ALA A 73 -21.88 -3.83 17.49
CA ALA A 73 -20.93 -4.62 16.72
C ALA A 73 -20.92 -4.24 15.23
N ILE A 74 -22.00 -3.64 14.70
CA ILE A 74 -22.11 -3.25 13.29
C ILE A 74 -20.99 -2.26 12.92
N LEU A 75 -20.76 -1.24 13.74
CA LEU A 75 -19.71 -0.25 13.48
C LEU A 75 -18.31 -0.88 13.48
N LYS A 76 -18.04 -1.80 14.41
CA LYS A 76 -16.77 -2.55 14.45
C LYS A 76 -16.60 -3.39 13.17
N ALA A 77 -17.64 -4.11 12.74
CA ALA A 77 -17.61 -4.90 11.52
C ALA A 77 -17.44 -4.06 10.25
N GLN A 78 -18.05 -2.87 10.20
CA GLN A 78 -17.85 -1.92 9.11
C GLN A 78 -16.38 -1.47 9.01
N VAL A 79 -15.73 -1.19 10.13
CA VAL A 79 -14.30 -0.81 10.16
C VAL A 79 -13.41 -1.92 9.61
N VAL A 80 -13.62 -3.17 10.02
CA VAL A 80 -12.85 -4.32 9.50
C VAL A 80 -13.10 -4.56 8.02
N THR A 81 -14.36 -4.49 7.60
CA THR A 81 -14.73 -4.65 6.19
C THR A 81 -14.11 -3.55 5.34
N PHE A 82 -14.17 -2.30 5.80
CA PHE A 82 -13.62 -1.15 5.09
C PHE A 82 -12.11 -1.23 4.93
N TYR A 83 -11.40 -1.61 6.01
CA TYR A 83 -9.97 -1.88 5.97
C TYR A 83 -9.63 -2.99 4.96
N SER A 84 -10.33 -4.13 5.05
CA SER A 84 -10.06 -5.29 4.21
C SER A 84 -10.30 -5.00 2.72
N MET A 85 -11.35 -4.23 2.40
CA MET A 85 -11.63 -3.79 1.03
C MET A 85 -10.53 -2.88 0.49
N GLY A 86 -9.96 -2.01 1.32
CA GLY A 86 -8.83 -1.18 0.94
C GLY A 86 -7.57 -1.98 0.63
N VAL A 87 -7.26 -2.99 1.45
CA VAL A 87 -6.14 -3.89 1.17
C VAL A 87 -6.37 -4.68 -0.11
N LEU A 88 -7.53 -5.32 -0.25
CA LEU A 88 -7.87 -6.07 -1.47
C LEU A 88 -7.82 -5.18 -2.72
N LEU A 89 -8.28 -3.93 -2.62
CA LEU A 89 -8.19 -2.98 -3.73
C LEU A 89 -6.73 -2.70 -4.08
N TRP A 90 -5.85 -2.45 -3.10
CA TRP A 90 -4.42 -2.25 -3.36
C TRP A 90 -3.72 -3.49 -3.91
N GLU A 91 -4.11 -4.68 -3.48
CA GLU A 91 -3.54 -5.93 -4.00
C GLU A 91 -4.02 -6.24 -5.43
N LEU A 92 -5.27 -5.89 -5.76
CA LEU A 92 -5.88 -6.14 -7.08
C LEU A 92 -5.59 -5.05 -8.11
N SER A 93 -5.30 -3.84 -7.66
CA SER A 93 -5.08 -2.69 -8.53
C SER A 93 -3.79 -1.98 -8.16
N SER A 94 -2.99 -1.69 -9.19
CA SER A 94 -1.64 -1.10 -9.11
C SER A 94 -1.53 0.14 -8.20
N LEU A 95 -0.29 0.65 -8.07
CA LEU A 95 0.17 1.81 -7.29
C LEU A 95 -0.88 2.90 -7.01
N THR A 96 -1.76 3.25 -7.95
CA THR A 96 -2.86 4.21 -7.81
C THR A 96 -3.76 3.96 -6.59
N CYS A 97 -3.91 2.71 -6.14
CA CYS A 97 -4.74 2.36 -4.98
C CYS A 97 -3.98 2.34 -3.64
N THR A 98 -2.69 2.73 -3.64
CA THR A 98 -1.92 2.97 -2.40
C THR A 98 -2.59 4.04 -1.54
N MET A 99 -3.22 5.05 -2.16
CA MET A 99 -4.02 6.05 -1.45
C MET A 99 -5.20 5.45 -0.69
N ALA A 100 -5.90 4.51 -1.33
CA ALA A 100 -7.01 3.79 -0.70
C ALA A 100 -6.50 2.94 0.45
N LEU A 101 -5.35 2.27 0.30
CA LEU A 101 -4.71 1.53 1.39
C LEU A 101 -4.36 2.44 2.57
N ILE A 102 -3.67 3.57 2.33
CA ILE A 102 -3.28 4.52 3.39
C ILE A 102 -4.52 4.99 4.16
N TYR A 103 -5.55 5.41 3.42
CA TYR A 103 -6.79 5.88 4.02
C TYR A 103 -7.48 4.80 4.85
N THR A 104 -7.71 3.63 4.27
CA THR A 104 -8.43 2.52 4.91
C THR A 104 -7.66 1.92 6.09
N THR A 105 -6.33 1.98 6.09
CA THR A 105 -5.46 1.55 7.20
C THR A 105 -5.54 2.51 8.40
N ALA A 106 -5.73 3.81 8.15
CA ALA A 106 -5.85 4.81 9.21
C ALA A 106 -7.20 4.72 9.96
N VAL A 107 -8.28 4.34 9.26
CA VAL A 107 -9.64 4.31 9.82
C VAL A 107 -9.75 3.47 11.10
N PRO A 108 -9.27 2.20 11.15
CA PRO A 108 -9.27 1.41 12.38
C PRO A 108 -8.53 2.07 13.54
N SER A 109 -7.34 2.64 13.31
CA SER A 109 -6.56 3.32 14.35
C SER A 109 -7.32 4.52 14.90
N ILE A 110 -7.88 5.38 14.04
CA ILE A 110 -8.68 6.55 14.45
C ILE A 110 -9.92 6.10 15.25
N ALA A 111 -10.58 5.04 14.80
CA ALA A 111 -11.76 4.49 15.47
C ALA A 111 -11.44 3.92 16.86
N ALA A 112 -10.28 3.28 17.03
CA ALA A 112 -9.80 2.76 18.29
C ALA A 112 -9.33 3.87 19.24
N ALA A 113 -8.47 4.77 18.76
CA ALA A 113 -7.86 5.87 19.51
C ALA A 113 -8.88 6.85 20.07
N HIS A 114 -9.90 7.21 19.29
CA HIS A 114 -10.87 8.23 19.68
C HIS A 114 -12.25 7.64 19.96
N ARG A 115 -12.30 6.43 20.56
CA ARG A 115 -13.57 5.72 20.85
C ARG A 115 -14.53 6.53 21.73
N GLN A 116 -14.01 7.24 22.73
CA GLN A 116 -14.83 8.05 23.65
C GLN A 116 -15.07 9.48 23.15
N GLN A 117 -14.28 9.97 22.19
CA GLN A 117 -14.32 11.34 21.68
C GLN A 117 -14.96 11.39 20.29
N SER A 118 -16.27 11.17 20.21
CA SER A 118 -17.01 11.08 18.95
C SER A 118 -16.83 12.28 18.02
N TYR A 119 -16.74 13.50 18.58
CA TYR A 119 -16.50 14.72 17.81
C TYR A 119 -15.13 14.71 17.12
N LEU A 120 -14.05 14.49 17.89
CA LEU A 120 -12.68 14.44 17.36
C LEU A 120 -12.51 13.30 16.34
N ARG A 121 -13.08 12.13 16.64
CA ARG A 121 -13.11 11.00 15.70
C ARG A 121 -13.76 11.40 14.36
N SER A 122 -14.91 12.08 14.42
CA SER A 122 -15.61 12.53 13.22
C SER A 122 -14.81 13.55 12.42
N VAL A 123 -14.15 14.49 13.11
CA VAL A 123 -13.30 15.52 12.47
C VAL A 123 -12.11 14.88 11.75
N TYR A 124 -11.41 13.95 12.39
CA TYR A 124 -10.28 13.27 11.75
C TYR A 124 -10.72 12.41 10.56
N LEU A 125 -11.81 11.66 10.69
CA LEU A 125 -12.32 10.84 9.60
C LEU A 125 -12.81 11.70 8.43
N SER A 126 -13.57 12.77 8.67
CA SER A 126 -14.08 13.63 7.59
C SER A 126 -12.97 14.39 6.89
N GLY A 127 -11.99 14.89 7.66
CA GLY A 127 -10.80 15.57 7.12
C GLY A 127 -9.97 14.64 6.24
N LEU A 128 -9.67 13.43 6.73
CA LEU A 128 -8.90 12.45 5.97
C LEU A 128 -9.65 11.97 4.72
N THR A 129 -10.97 11.77 4.82
CA THR A 129 -11.82 11.39 3.69
C THR A 129 -11.82 12.46 2.60
N SER A 130 -12.02 13.72 2.99
CA SER A 130 -12.03 14.85 2.05
C SER A 130 -10.68 14.99 1.34
N LEU A 131 -9.59 14.79 2.06
CA LEU A 131 -8.24 14.82 1.49
C LEU A 131 -8.03 13.66 0.51
N ALA A 132 -8.40 12.43 0.89
CA ALA A 132 -8.26 11.25 0.03
C ALA A 132 -9.08 11.39 -1.26
N ILE A 133 -10.36 11.78 -1.16
CA ILE A 133 -11.24 12.00 -2.32
C ILE A 133 -10.70 13.12 -3.20
N GLY A 134 -10.22 14.22 -2.62
CA GLY A 134 -9.63 15.32 -3.35
C GLY A 134 -8.43 14.88 -4.20
N LYS A 135 -7.51 14.11 -3.59
CA LYS A 135 -6.32 13.60 -4.29
C LYS A 135 -6.66 12.58 -5.37
N ILE A 136 -7.56 11.64 -5.08
CA ILE A 136 -8.00 10.65 -6.08
C ILE A 136 -8.67 11.36 -7.27
N SER A 137 -9.53 12.35 -7.00
CA SER A 137 -10.19 13.14 -8.05
C SER A 137 -9.18 13.91 -8.92
N THR A 138 -8.15 14.51 -8.31
CA THR A 138 -7.10 15.20 -9.08
C THR A 138 -6.29 14.26 -9.94
N ILE A 139 -5.96 13.06 -9.45
CA ILE A 139 -5.23 12.05 -10.22
C ILE A 139 -6.08 11.58 -11.41
N LEU A 140 -7.36 11.31 -11.18
CA LEU A 140 -8.30 10.90 -12.23
C LEU A 140 -8.49 11.99 -13.31
N ALA A 141 -8.39 13.26 -12.94
CA ALA A 141 -8.51 14.38 -13.88
C ALA A 141 -7.22 14.65 -14.69
N GLN A 142 -6.05 14.26 -14.19
CA GLN A 142 -4.72 14.58 -14.76
C GLN A 142 -4.17 13.51 -15.74
N THR A 143 -4.99 12.55 -16.18
CA THR A 143 -4.54 11.36 -16.94
C THR A 143 -3.94 11.63 -18.34
N SER A 144 -3.62 12.87 -18.72
CA SER A 144 -3.05 13.23 -20.02
C SER A 144 -1.51 13.32 -20.07
N ASP A 145 -0.81 13.60 -18.96
CA ASP A 145 0.67 13.80 -18.96
C ASP A 145 1.41 12.82 -18.03
N SER A 146 1.98 11.76 -18.63
CA SER A 146 2.42 10.55 -17.92
C SER A 146 3.64 10.67 -16.99
N SER A 147 4.57 11.60 -17.23
CA SER A 147 5.80 11.74 -16.42
C SER A 147 5.64 12.72 -15.25
N MET A 148 4.95 13.84 -15.46
CA MET A 148 4.63 14.83 -14.41
C MET A 148 3.62 14.26 -13.40
N ALA A 149 2.68 13.43 -13.85
CA ALA A 149 1.70 12.77 -12.98
C ALA A 149 2.33 11.76 -11.99
N ARG A 150 3.52 11.22 -12.29
CA ARG A 150 4.17 10.20 -11.45
C ARG A 150 4.85 10.82 -10.23
N SER A 151 5.56 11.94 -10.40
CA SER A 151 6.22 12.61 -9.27
C SER A 151 5.20 13.25 -8.32
N SER A 152 4.12 13.85 -8.84
CA SER A 152 3.03 14.37 -8.02
C SER A 152 2.35 13.27 -7.21
N PHE A 153 2.13 12.09 -7.81
CA PHE A 153 1.50 10.96 -7.14
C PHE A 153 2.24 10.49 -5.88
N HIS A 154 3.58 10.38 -5.94
CA HIS A 154 4.38 9.98 -4.78
C HIS A 154 4.30 11.00 -3.65
N TRP A 155 4.40 12.29 -3.97
CA TRP A 155 4.27 13.36 -2.99
C TRP A 155 2.87 13.41 -2.38
N ASP A 156 1.83 13.17 -3.19
CA ASP A 156 0.46 13.09 -2.71
C ASP A 156 0.28 11.91 -1.74
N CYS A 157 0.88 10.75 -2.02
CA CYS A 157 0.83 9.57 -1.13
C CYS A 157 1.54 9.85 0.20
N LEU A 158 2.73 10.47 0.14
CA LEU A 158 3.48 10.86 1.33
C LEU A 158 2.68 11.87 2.17
N TRP A 159 2.07 12.86 1.51
CA TRP A 159 1.24 13.86 2.17
C TRP A 159 0.02 13.22 2.85
N LEU A 160 -0.70 12.34 2.14
CA LEU A 160 -1.84 11.62 2.72
C LEU A 160 -1.40 10.74 3.88
N GLY A 161 -0.28 10.03 3.76
CA GLY A 161 0.30 9.20 4.81
C GLY A 161 0.67 10.02 6.06
N PHE A 162 1.26 11.19 5.88
CA PHE A 162 1.55 12.12 6.97
C PHE A 162 0.27 12.54 7.71
N TRP A 163 -0.77 12.95 6.99
CA TRP A 163 -2.06 13.32 7.59
C TRP A 163 -2.77 12.14 8.25
N ALA A 164 -2.66 10.94 7.67
CA ALA A 164 -3.19 9.71 8.25
C ALA A 164 -2.55 9.36 9.61
N LEU A 165 -1.31 9.78 9.85
CA LEU A 165 -0.60 9.55 11.11
C LEU A 165 -0.94 10.56 12.22
N VAL A 166 -1.38 11.77 11.86
CA VAL A 166 -1.69 12.85 12.83
C VAL A 166 -2.58 12.39 14.00
N PRO A 167 -3.70 11.69 13.78
CA PRO A 167 -4.56 11.24 14.88
C PRO A 167 -3.85 10.23 15.79
N SER A 168 -2.98 9.39 15.22
CA SER A 168 -2.26 8.37 15.97
C SER A 168 -1.16 8.99 16.83
N VAL A 169 -0.41 9.95 16.29
CA VAL A 169 0.58 10.72 17.04
C VAL A 169 -0.08 11.53 18.16
N HIS A 170 -1.21 12.17 17.86
CA HIS A 170 -1.98 12.90 18.86
C HIS A 170 -2.46 11.98 19.99
N ALA A 171 -2.96 10.78 19.68
CA ALA A 171 -3.34 9.80 20.69
C ALA A 171 -2.15 9.31 21.53
N LEU A 172 -0.98 9.09 20.91
CA LEU A 172 0.25 8.73 21.61
C LEU A 172 0.73 9.81 22.59
N GLN A 173 0.49 11.08 22.28
CA GLN A 173 0.89 12.21 23.12
C GLN A 173 -0.11 12.50 24.26
N THR A 174 -1.39 12.20 24.05
CA THR A 174 -2.46 12.63 24.96
C THR A 174 -3.01 11.52 25.83
N GLN A 175 -2.80 10.26 25.47
CA GLN A 175 -3.31 9.11 26.23
C GLN A 175 -2.17 8.44 27.00
N GLU A 176 -2.38 8.21 28.29
CA GLU A 176 -1.42 7.48 29.13
C GLU A 176 -1.24 6.02 28.68
N SER A 177 -2.28 5.43 28.08
CA SER A 177 -2.27 4.07 27.53
C SER A 177 -2.90 4.05 26.13
N PRO A 178 -2.12 4.39 25.08
CA PRO A 178 -2.62 4.42 23.71
C PRO A 178 -3.00 3.00 23.24
N PRO A 179 -4.03 2.85 22.38
CA PRO A 179 -4.40 1.54 21.87
C PRO A 179 -3.24 0.86 21.12
N PRO A 180 -3.10 -0.47 21.22
CA PRO A 180 -2.04 -1.20 20.52
C PRO A 180 -2.09 -0.99 19.00
N LEU A 181 -3.30 -0.78 18.46
CA LEU A 181 -3.51 -0.49 17.05
C LEU A 181 -2.85 0.82 16.60
N THR A 182 -2.88 1.84 17.46
CA THR A 182 -2.23 3.14 17.21
C THR A 182 -0.72 3.00 17.13
N VAL A 183 -0.13 2.25 18.07
CA VAL A 183 1.31 1.96 18.08
C VAL A 183 1.71 1.14 16.86
N ASN A 184 0.90 0.15 16.50
CA ASN A 184 1.12 -0.67 15.32
C ASN A 184 1.04 0.15 14.03
N LEU A 185 0.09 1.10 13.91
CA LEU A 185 0.00 1.97 12.74
C LEU A 185 1.26 2.82 12.55
N VAL A 186 1.77 3.43 13.62
CA VAL A 186 3.02 4.19 13.56
C VAL A 186 4.19 3.29 13.18
N ARG A 187 4.28 2.11 13.78
CA ARG A 187 5.33 1.13 13.48
C ARG A 187 5.32 0.71 12.00
N ILE A 188 4.16 0.33 11.45
CA ILE A 188 4.08 -0.07 10.04
C ILE A 188 4.38 1.08 9.09
N ALA A 189 4.00 2.32 9.44
CA ALA A 189 4.32 3.49 8.64
C ALA A 189 5.83 3.74 8.62
N THR A 190 6.52 3.60 9.77
CA THR A 190 7.98 3.68 9.83
C THR A 190 8.65 2.61 8.97
N TRP A 191 8.21 1.34 9.07
CA TRP A 191 8.78 0.26 8.24
C TRP A 191 8.51 0.48 6.75
N SER A 192 7.32 0.94 6.38
CA SER A 192 6.96 1.24 4.99
C SER A 192 7.79 2.38 4.41
N LEU A 193 8.03 3.44 5.20
CA LEU A 193 8.92 4.54 4.82
C LEU A 193 10.37 4.07 4.67
N LEU A 194 10.86 3.24 5.58
CA LEU A 194 12.22 2.70 5.49
C LEU A 194 12.39 1.81 4.27
N ALA A 195 11.40 0.95 3.97
CA ALA A 195 11.42 0.09 2.81
C ALA A 195 11.32 0.89 1.50
N ALA A 196 10.48 1.93 1.45
CA ALA A 196 10.39 2.83 0.31
C ALA A 196 11.70 3.62 0.10
N ALA A 197 12.33 4.11 1.18
CA ALA A 197 13.63 4.78 1.12
C ALA A 197 14.74 3.82 0.65
N GLY A 198 14.74 2.58 1.14
CA GLY A 198 15.66 1.53 0.70
C GLY A 198 15.50 1.18 -0.78
N CYS A 199 14.25 1.11 -1.26
CA CYS A 199 13.93 0.92 -2.67
C CYS A 199 14.38 2.10 -3.53
N ALA A 200 14.13 3.33 -3.10
CA ALA A 200 14.55 4.54 -3.82
C ALA A 200 16.08 4.68 -3.89
N ALA A 201 16.77 4.28 -2.82
CA ALA A 201 18.22 4.25 -2.77
C ALA A 201 18.83 3.07 -3.53
N GLN A 202 18.03 2.09 -3.97
CA GLN A 202 18.50 0.87 -4.63
C GLN A 202 19.64 0.20 -3.86
N VAL A 203 19.52 0.15 -2.52
CA VAL A 203 20.62 -0.22 -1.62
C VAL A 203 21.27 -1.57 -2.00
N PRO A 204 20.51 -2.68 -2.14
CA PRO A 204 21.09 -3.97 -2.50
C PRO A 204 21.57 -4.04 -3.97
N GLU A 205 20.96 -3.30 -4.89
CA GLU A 205 21.36 -3.26 -6.30
C GLU A 205 22.66 -2.48 -6.50
N ARG A 206 22.84 -1.36 -5.77
CA ARG A 206 24.08 -0.55 -5.80
C ARG A 206 25.29 -1.25 -5.22
N LEU A 207 25.08 -2.27 -4.39
CA LEU A 207 26.15 -3.10 -3.86
C LEU A 207 26.56 -4.23 -4.82
N GLU A 208 25.93 -4.32 -6.00
CA GLU A 208 26.12 -5.36 -7.03
C GLU A 208 25.97 -6.80 -6.50
N LEU A 209 25.39 -6.97 -5.32
CA LEU A 209 25.32 -8.25 -4.60
C LEU A 209 24.38 -9.26 -5.27
N VAL A 210 23.49 -8.82 -6.17
CA VAL A 210 22.34 -9.63 -6.63
C VAL A 210 22.17 -9.64 -8.17
N GLY A 211 23.18 -9.20 -8.92
CA GLY A 211 23.12 -9.19 -10.40
C GLY A 211 21.91 -8.41 -10.93
N ASN A 212 21.23 -8.92 -11.96
CA ASN A 212 20.09 -8.25 -12.63
C ASN A 212 18.74 -8.36 -11.87
N TRP A 213 18.74 -8.59 -10.56
CA TRP A 213 17.52 -8.67 -9.76
C TRP A 213 17.15 -7.30 -9.21
N HIS A 214 15.87 -7.10 -8.88
CA HIS A 214 15.38 -5.90 -8.17
C HIS A 214 14.93 -6.23 -6.73
N PRO A 215 15.82 -6.75 -5.87
CA PRO A 215 15.48 -7.20 -4.52
C PRO A 215 14.91 -6.09 -3.64
N SER A 216 15.28 -4.82 -3.85
CA SER A 216 14.73 -3.71 -3.06
C SER A 216 13.25 -3.47 -3.36
N LEU A 217 12.83 -3.65 -4.62
CA LEU A 217 11.43 -3.57 -5.03
C LEU A 217 10.62 -4.71 -4.40
N TYR A 218 11.12 -5.95 -4.49
CA TYR A 218 10.42 -7.09 -3.87
C TYR A 218 10.35 -6.96 -2.35
N ALA A 219 11.43 -6.51 -1.71
CA ALA A 219 11.46 -6.27 -0.27
C ALA A 219 10.46 -5.19 0.14
N MET A 220 10.33 -4.10 -0.63
CA MET A 220 9.32 -3.07 -0.39
C MET A 220 7.90 -3.65 -0.41
N HIS A 221 7.55 -4.38 -1.48
CA HIS A 221 6.22 -4.99 -1.60
C HIS A 221 5.97 -6.05 -0.51
N LEU A 222 6.97 -6.85 -0.18
CA LEU A 222 6.88 -7.83 0.90
C LEU A 222 6.64 -7.15 2.26
N VAL A 223 7.35 -6.05 2.56
CA VAL A 223 7.15 -5.27 3.79
C VAL A 223 5.73 -4.71 3.85
N LEU A 224 5.18 -4.23 2.73
CA LEU A 224 3.80 -3.71 2.67
C LEU A 224 2.75 -4.80 2.90
N VAL A 225 2.90 -5.96 2.24
CA VAL A 225 2.00 -7.12 2.44
C VAL A 225 2.10 -7.63 3.87
N TRP A 226 3.31 -7.84 4.38
CA TRP A 226 3.55 -8.27 5.75
C TRP A 226 2.99 -7.29 6.79
N SER A 227 3.17 -5.99 6.57
CA SER A 227 2.63 -4.95 7.43
C SER A 227 1.10 -4.98 7.46
N SER A 228 0.47 -5.19 6.30
CA SER A 228 -0.99 -5.31 6.19
C SER A 228 -1.49 -6.54 6.94
N ILE A 229 -0.85 -7.70 6.77
CA ILE A 229 -1.17 -8.93 7.50
C ILE A 229 -1.04 -8.73 9.01
N SER A 230 0.08 -8.14 9.45
CA SER A 230 0.35 -7.90 10.88
C SER A 230 -0.66 -6.91 11.48
N TYR A 231 -1.04 -5.87 10.73
CA TYR A 231 -2.01 -4.88 11.16
C TYR A 231 -3.44 -5.45 11.21
N ALA A 232 -3.79 -6.33 10.26
CA ALA A 232 -5.09 -7.00 10.21
C ALA A 232 -5.40 -7.78 11.50
N GLN A 233 -4.38 -8.37 12.15
CA GLN A 233 -4.55 -9.03 13.46
C GLN A 233 -5.00 -8.04 14.53
N GLY A 234 -4.36 -6.87 14.62
CA GLY A 234 -4.78 -5.83 15.57
C GLY A 234 -6.17 -5.25 15.25
N VAL A 235 -6.53 -5.16 13.97
CA VAL A 235 -7.87 -4.75 13.52
C VAL A 235 -8.92 -5.79 13.93
N TRP A 236 -8.58 -7.08 13.84
CA TRP A 236 -9.42 -8.18 14.29
C TRP A 236 -9.65 -8.13 15.81
N ASP A 237 -8.59 -7.93 16.59
CA ASP A 237 -8.67 -7.89 18.06
C ASP A 237 -9.56 -6.76 18.58
N MET A 238 -9.70 -5.65 17.84
CA MET A 238 -10.64 -4.59 18.17
C MET A 238 -12.12 -5.06 18.13
N THR A 239 -12.40 -6.14 17.38
CA THR A 239 -13.76 -6.65 17.22
C THR A 239 -14.22 -7.56 18.35
N LEU A 240 -13.28 -8.23 19.01
CA LEU A 240 -13.48 -8.98 20.26
C LEU A 240 -13.91 -8.03 21.40
#